data_AF-A0A6V8NJL6-F1
#
_entry.id   AF-A0A6V8NJL6-F1
#
_cell.length_a   1.000
_cell.length_b   1.000
_cell.length_c   1.000
_cell.angle_alpha   90.00
_cell.angle_beta   90.00
_cell.angle_gamma   90.00
#
_symmetry.space_group_name_H-M   'P 1'
#
loop_
_entity.id
_entity.type
_entity.pdbx_description
1 polymer ?
#
loop_
_entity_poly.entity_id
_entity_poly.type
_entity_poly.pdbx_seq_one_letter_code
_entity_poly.pdbx_strand_id
1 'polypeptide(L)'
;MIPLAELKIKSEQSKIDISVLERDYVISWVLKGVFDDVLLKEGLVFKGGTALRKVYFCDYRFSEDLDFTTIKPSTELGERQIRESLKDMCTKVYTQSGIELTLADFRQTRDELGEEAFLGKIQYVGPRGHRVGSPPRVKLDITFYEQVILPPNRSPLIHSYSDAV
;
A
#
# COMPACT_ATOMS: atom_id res chain seq x y z
N MET A 1 9.57 9.49 9.73
CA MET A 1 9.69 9.54 8.27
C MET A 1 11.14 9.82 7.94
N ILE A 2 11.63 9.34 6.82
CA ILE A 2 12.99 9.69 6.38
C ILE A 2 13.10 11.17 6.03
N PRO A 3 14.29 11.79 6.19
CA PRO A 3 14.51 13.17 5.77
C PRO A 3 14.40 13.34 4.24
N LEU A 4 13.93 14.50 3.78
CA LEU A 4 13.94 14.85 2.34
C LEU A 4 15.34 14.76 1.72
N ALA A 5 16.39 15.03 2.49
CA ALA A 5 17.77 14.92 2.04
C ALA A 5 18.13 13.48 1.59
N GLU A 6 17.63 12.46 2.30
CA GLU A 6 17.86 11.06 1.91
C GLU A 6 17.23 10.75 0.55
N LEU A 7 16.00 11.19 0.32
CA LEU A 7 15.33 11.03 -0.98
C LEU A 7 16.07 11.75 -2.11
N LYS A 8 16.58 12.96 -1.87
CA LYS A 8 17.36 13.72 -2.86
C LYS A 8 18.64 12.98 -3.25
N ILE A 9 19.42 12.52 -2.25
CA ILE A 9 20.65 11.77 -2.47
C ILE A 9 20.38 10.49 -3.28
N LYS A 10 19.34 9.73 -2.90
CA LYS A 10 18.96 8.50 -3.63
C LYS A 10 18.49 8.80 -5.05
N SER A 11 17.74 9.88 -5.26
CA SER A 11 17.27 10.32 -6.58
C SER A 11 18.44 10.66 -7.50
N GLU A 12 19.43 11.41 -7.00
CA GLU A 12 20.64 11.76 -7.75
C GLU A 12 21.48 10.52 -8.11
N GLN A 13 21.70 9.62 -7.14
CA GLN A 13 22.52 8.41 -7.34
C GLN A 13 21.90 7.44 -8.34
N SER A 14 20.59 7.26 -8.27
CA SER A 14 19.87 6.28 -9.09
C SER A 14 19.32 6.85 -10.39
N LYS A 15 19.36 8.18 -10.57
CA LYS A 15 18.74 8.91 -11.68
C LYS A 15 17.23 8.66 -11.81
N ILE A 16 16.57 8.35 -10.69
CA ILE A 16 15.13 8.15 -10.61
C ILE A 16 14.50 9.41 -10.08
N ASP A 17 13.36 9.81 -10.65
CA ASP A 17 12.60 10.97 -10.18
C ASP A 17 12.27 10.85 -8.69
N ILE A 18 12.54 11.91 -7.93
CA ILE A 18 12.35 11.93 -6.48
C ILE A 18 10.91 11.64 -6.06
N SER A 19 9.92 11.97 -6.88
CA SER A 19 8.50 11.65 -6.62
C SER A 19 8.20 10.17 -6.75
N VAL A 20 8.92 9.45 -7.62
CA VAL A 20 8.82 7.99 -7.75
C VAL A 20 9.42 7.32 -6.53
N LEU A 21 10.58 7.79 -6.04
CA LEU A 21 11.19 7.28 -4.81
C LEU A 21 10.34 7.58 -3.57
N GLU A 22 9.79 8.80 -3.46
CA GLU A 22 8.86 9.13 -2.37
C GLU A 22 7.65 8.20 -2.36
N ARG A 23 7.08 7.90 -3.53
CA ARG A 23 5.93 7.01 -3.63
C ARG A 23 6.30 5.58 -3.26
N ASP A 24 7.44 5.08 -3.73
CA ASP A 24 7.95 3.77 -3.35
C ASP A 24 8.17 3.66 -1.83
N TYR A 25 8.71 4.70 -1.20
CA TYR A 25 8.83 4.81 0.25
C TYR A 25 7.47 4.76 0.95
N VAL A 26 6.49 5.55 0.49
CA VAL A 26 5.14 5.57 1.08
C VAL A 26 4.43 4.23 0.89
N ILE A 27 4.62 3.55 -0.24
CA ILE A 27 4.10 2.20 -0.47
C ILE A 27 4.59 1.23 0.62
N SER A 28 5.85 1.33 1.04
CA SER A 28 6.37 0.48 2.13
C SER A 28 5.56 0.69 3.43
N TRP A 29 5.25 1.95 3.76
CA TRP A 29 4.46 2.30 4.93
C TRP A 29 2.98 1.90 4.83
N VAL A 30 2.37 2.02 3.64
CA VAL A 30 1.01 1.52 3.39
C VAL A 30 0.96 0.01 3.57
N LEU A 31 1.92 -0.74 3.00
CA LEU A 31 2.01 -2.19 3.15
C LEU A 31 2.19 -2.59 4.61
N LYS A 32 3.10 -1.91 5.34
CA LYS A 32 3.26 -2.11 6.78
C LYS A 32 1.93 -1.92 7.50
N GLY A 33 1.27 -0.80 7.28
CA GLY A 33 -0.01 -0.51 7.92
C GLY A 33 -1.07 -1.57 7.65
N VAL A 34 -1.18 -2.03 6.40
CA VAL A 34 -2.12 -3.10 6.01
C VAL A 34 -1.80 -4.40 6.75
N PHE A 35 -0.53 -4.78 6.87
CA PHE A 35 -0.13 -6.04 7.50
C PHE A 35 0.08 -5.97 9.02
N ASP A 36 0.05 -4.77 9.61
CA ASP A 36 -0.04 -4.54 11.06
C ASP A 36 -1.50 -4.57 11.55
N ASP A 37 -2.48 -4.36 10.66
CA ASP A 37 -3.90 -4.54 10.97
C ASP A 37 -4.29 -6.02 10.93
N VAL A 38 -4.79 -6.56 12.05
CA VAL A 38 -5.07 -8.00 12.18
C VAL A 38 -6.07 -8.50 11.13
N LEU A 39 -7.13 -7.73 10.91
CA LEU A 39 -8.20 -8.12 10.01
C LEU A 39 -7.74 -8.16 8.55
N LEU A 40 -7.01 -7.11 8.11
CA LEU A 40 -6.45 -7.06 6.76
C LEU A 40 -5.34 -8.10 6.56
N LYS A 41 -4.46 -8.29 7.56
CA LYS A 41 -3.37 -9.27 7.51
C LYS A 41 -3.84 -10.71 7.35
N GLU A 42 -4.95 -11.07 7.97
CA GLU A 42 -5.53 -12.42 7.89
C GLU A 42 -6.40 -12.61 6.65
N GLY A 43 -6.86 -11.51 6.06
CA GLY A 43 -7.82 -11.53 4.96
C GLY A 43 -7.25 -11.26 3.58
N LEU A 44 -6.17 -10.46 3.48
CA LEU A 44 -5.60 -9.99 2.23
C LEU A 44 -4.28 -10.66 1.90
N VAL A 45 -4.13 -11.03 0.63
CA VAL A 45 -2.89 -11.55 0.05
C VAL A 45 -2.38 -10.53 -0.96
N PHE A 46 -1.17 -10.03 -0.72
CA PHE A 46 -0.51 -9.07 -1.61
C PHE A 46 0.05 -9.77 -2.85
N LYS A 47 -0.22 -9.20 -4.03
CA LYS A 47 0.14 -9.76 -5.33
C LYS A 47 0.53 -8.67 -6.33
N GLY A 48 0.66 -9.06 -7.60
CA GLY A 48 0.88 -8.13 -8.69
C GLY A 48 2.33 -7.63 -8.82
N GLY A 49 2.50 -6.61 -9.65
CA GLY A 49 3.84 -6.09 -10.01
C GLY A 49 4.57 -5.44 -8.83
N THR A 50 3.84 -4.82 -7.91
CA THR A 50 4.42 -4.17 -6.73
C THR A 50 4.91 -5.21 -5.73
N ALA A 51 4.25 -6.37 -5.62
CA ALA A 51 4.76 -7.49 -4.81
C ALA A 51 6.09 -8.03 -5.35
N LEU A 52 6.26 -8.13 -6.68
CA LEU A 52 7.54 -8.52 -7.27
C LEU A 52 8.67 -7.59 -6.83
N ARG A 53 8.45 -6.27 -6.86
CA ARG A 53 9.45 -5.28 -6.42
C ARG A 53 9.68 -5.28 -4.91
N LYS A 54 8.61 -5.32 -4.12
CA LYS A 54 8.66 -5.12 -2.67
C LYS A 54 8.97 -6.38 -1.88
N VAL A 55 8.94 -7.56 -2.51
CA VAL A 55 9.16 -8.83 -1.82
C VAL A 55 10.26 -9.68 -2.45
N TYR A 56 10.42 -9.65 -3.77
CA TYR A 56 11.28 -10.62 -4.47
C TYR A 56 12.50 -10.00 -5.16
N PHE A 57 12.37 -8.81 -5.75
CA PHE A 57 13.37 -8.24 -6.66
C PHE A 57 13.59 -6.74 -6.40
N CYS A 58 14.69 -6.39 -5.72
CA CYS A 58 15.01 -5.00 -5.37
C CYS A 58 15.16 -4.06 -6.59
N ASP A 59 15.61 -4.60 -7.73
CA ASP A 59 15.87 -3.83 -8.96
C ASP A 59 14.73 -3.92 -9.98
N TYR A 60 13.54 -4.37 -9.57
CA TYR A 60 12.39 -4.44 -10.46
C TYR A 60 11.77 -3.06 -10.75
N ARG A 61 10.94 -2.94 -11.78
CA ARG A 61 10.32 -1.65 -12.14
C ARG A 61 9.48 -1.06 -11.00
N PHE A 62 9.49 0.27 -10.88
CA PHE A 62 8.59 0.99 -9.99
C PHE A 62 7.14 0.81 -10.43
N SER A 63 6.25 0.77 -9.44
CA SER A 63 4.80 0.63 -9.63
C SER A 63 4.09 1.52 -8.61
N GLU A 64 2.89 1.95 -8.95
CA GLU A 64 2.10 2.90 -8.16
C GLU A 64 0.90 2.24 -7.45
N ASP A 65 0.55 1.02 -7.88
CA ASP A 65 -0.66 0.31 -7.51
C ASP A 65 -0.36 -0.81 -6.51
N LEU A 66 -1.28 -1.08 -5.58
CA LEU A 66 -1.25 -2.21 -4.67
C LEU A 66 -2.39 -3.16 -4.99
N ASP A 67 -2.07 -4.36 -5.44
CA ASP A 67 -3.04 -5.39 -5.77
C ASP A 67 -3.14 -6.40 -4.63
N PHE A 68 -4.35 -6.63 -4.15
CA PHE A 68 -4.66 -7.64 -3.15
C PHE A 68 -5.77 -8.54 -3.66
N THR A 69 -5.70 -9.81 -3.27
CA THR A 69 -6.83 -10.73 -3.34
C THR A 69 -7.21 -11.16 -1.95
N THR A 70 -8.49 -11.46 -1.73
CA THR A 70 -8.97 -11.92 -0.43
C THR A 70 -8.94 -13.44 -0.34
N ILE A 71 -8.67 -13.96 0.86
CA ILE A 71 -8.81 -15.39 1.20
C ILE A 71 -9.97 -15.62 2.18
N LYS A 72 -10.80 -14.60 2.36
CA LYS A 72 -11.95 -14.56 3.25
C LYS A 72 -13.18 -14.19 2.43
N PRO A 73 -14.35 -14.80 2.69
CA PRO A 73 -15.58 -14.43 2.01
C PRO A 73 -15.97 -12.98 2.35
N SER A 74 -16.71 -12.32 1.46
CA SER A 74 -17.21 -10.94 1.65
C SER A 74 -18.12 -10.78 2.87
N THR A 75 -18.67 -11.89 3.38
CA THR A 75 -19.43 -11.95 4.65
C THR A 75 -18.55 -11.77 5.89
N GLU A 76 -17.29 -12.21 5.86
CA GLU A 76 -16.32 -12.04 6.95
C GLU A 76 -15.55 -10.72 6.80
N LEU A 77 -15.06 -10.46 5.58
CA LEU A 77 -14.26 -9.28 5.25
C LEU A 77 -14.95 -8.45 4.17
N GLY A 78 -16.04 -7.77 4.54
CA GLY A 78 -16.81 -6.94 3.62
C GLY A 78 -16.25 -5.53 3.41
N GLU A 79 -16.90 -4.77 2.54
CA GLU A 79 -16.57 -3.36 2.26
C GLU A 79 -16.38 -2.53 3.52
N ARG A 80 -17.33 -2.62 4.46
CA ARG A 80 -17.33 -1.80 5.68
C ARG A 80 -16.09 -2.10 6.52
N GLN A 81 -15.82 -3.38 6.75
CA GLN A 81 -14.66 -3.86 7.50
C GLN A 81 -13.35 -3.37 6.87
N ILE A 82 -13.18 -3.57 5.55
CA ILE A 82 -11.98 -3.16 4.84
C ILE A 82 -11.80 -1.64 4.93
N ARG A 83 -12.87 -0.88 4.68
CA ARG A 83 -12.84 0.59 4.73
C ARG A 83 -12.48 1.12 6.12
N GLU A 84 -13.04 0.53 7.18
CA GLU A 84 -12.73 0.89 8.57
C GLU A 84 -11.27 0.58 8.90
N SER A 85 -10.79 -0.65 8.64
CA SER A 85 -9.39 -1.02 8.85
C SER A 85 -8.42 -0.13 8.06
N LEU A 86 -8.72 0.22 6.81
CA LEU A 86 -7.88 1.12 6.01
C LEU A 86 -7.81 2.54 6.60
N LYS A 87 -8.91 3.05 7.16
CA LYS A 87 -8.91 4.35 7.85
C LYS A 87 -8.08 4.31 9.12
N ASP A 88 -8.28 3.28 9.94
CA ASP A 88 -7.53 3.11 11.20
C ASP A 88 -6.04 2.94 10.93
N MET A 89 -5.69 2.17 9.90
CA MET A 89 -4.33 2.00 9.41
C MET A 89 -3.69 3.34 9.03
N CYS A 90 -4.40 4.21 8.30
CA CYS A 90 -3.89 5.52 7.93
C CYS A 90 -3.50 6.35 9.18
N THR A 91 -4.32 6.32 10.23
CA THR A 91 -4.03 6.99 11.49
C THR A 91 -2.81 6.38 12.21
N LYS A 92 -2.73 5.05 12.27
CA LYS A 92 -1.59 4.34 12.91
C LYS A 92 -0.26 4.66 12.21
N VAL A 93 -0.24 4.67 10.88
CA VAL A 93 0.96 5.02 10.09
C VAL A 93 1.43 6.43 10.39
N TYR A 94 0.50 7.40 10.54
CA TYR A 94 0.87 8.75 10.94
C TYR A 94 1.57 8.78 12.30
N THR A 95 1.07 8.07 13.30
CA THR A 95 1.71 8.02 14.62
C THR A 95 3.09 7.38 14.58
N GLN A 96 3.31 6.37 13.74
CA GLN A 96 4.58 5.64 13.65
C GLN A 96 5.63 6.36 12.79
N SER A 97 5.20 7.08 11.75
CA SER A 97 6.10 7.60 10.72
C SER A 97 6.00 9.11 10.54
N GLY A 98 4.91 9.77 10.94
CA GLY A 98 4.61 11.14 10.58
C GLY A 98 4.20 11.35 9.12
N ILE A 99 4.09 10.29 8.31
CA ILE A 99 3.49 10.35 6.98
C ILE A 99 1.99 10.48 7.16
N GLU A 100 1.41 11.54 6.61
CA GLU A 100 -0.03 11.71 6.65
C GLU A 100 -0.65 10.87 5.54
N LEU A 101 -1.52 9.92 5.91
CA LEU A 101 -2.29 9.13 4.99
C LEU A 101 -3.78 9.44 5.17
N THR A 102 -4.50 9.54 4.06
CA THR A 102 -5.96 9.75 4.06
C THR A 102 -6.60 8.84 3.03
N LEU A 103 -7.57 8.01 3.44
CA LEU A 103 -8.41 7.26 2.53
C LEU A 103 -9.37 8.22 1.81
N ALA A 104 -8.98 8.67 0.63
CA ALA A 104 -9.67 9.73 -0.13
C ALA A 104 -10.83 9.20 -0.98
N ASP A 105 -10.76 7.93 -1.39
CA ASP A 105 -11.77 7.26 -2.18
C ASP A 105 -11.76 5.77 -1.81
N PHE A 106 -12.95 5.18 -1.68
CA PHE A 106 -13.11 3.75 -1.51
C PHE A 106 -14.49 3.38 -2.08
N ARG A 107 -14.50 2.57 -3.13
CA ARG A 107 -15.72 2.22 -3.85
C ARG A 107 -15.66 0.80 -4.36
N GLN A 108 -16.82 0.16 -4.39
CA GLN A 108 -17.02 -1.11 -5.08
C GLN A 108 -16.98 -0.88 -6.60
N THR A 109 -16.21 -1.71 -7.30
CA THR A 109 -16.08 -1.71 -8.77
C THR A 109 -16.72 -2.92 -9.42
N ARG A 110 -16.98 -3.98 -8.65
CA ARG A 110 -17.76 -5.15 -9.06
C ARG A 110 -18.69 -5.60 -7.96
N ASP A 111 -19.96 -5.77 -8.30
CA ASP A 111 -21.06 -6.14 -7.40
C ASP A 111 -21.70 -7.45 -7.83
N GLU A 112 -20.86 -8.48 -7.89
CA GLU A 112 -21.27 -9.86 -8.11
C GLU A 112 -20.96 -10.63 -6.83
N LEU A 113 -21.96 -11.33 -6.29
CA LEU A 113 -21.84 -12.03 -5.01
C LEU A 113 -20.72 -13.08 -5.08
N GLY A 114 -19.72 -12.94 -4.21
CA GLY A 114 -18.53 -13.81 -4.20
C GLY A 114 -17.45 -13.44 -5.23
N GLU A 115 -17.70 -12.42 -6.04
CA GLU A 115 -16.78 -11.90 -7.05
C GLU A 115 -16.58 -10.38 -6.92
N GLU A 116 -16.83 -9.84 -5.73
CA GLU A 116 -16.75 -8.42 -5.46
C GLU A 116 -15.33 -7.86 -5.71
N ALA A 117 -15.27 -6.58 -6.04
CA ALA A 117 -14.00 -5.86 -6.17
C ALA A 117 -14.11 -4.45 -5.63
N PHE A 118 -13.05 -3.97 -4.98
CA PHE A 118 -12.98 -2.66 -4.37
C PHE A 118 -11.73 -1.90 -4.84
N LEU A 119 -11.92 -0.62 -5.14
CA LEU A 119 -10.84 0.30 -5.45
C LEU A 119 -10.73 1.34 -4.34
N GLY A 120 -9.57 1.37 -3.70
CA GLY A 120 -9.17 2.37 -2.72
C GLY A 120 -8.16 3.36 -3.29
N LYS A 121 -8.19 4.61 -2.81
CA LYS A 121 -7.13 5.59 -3.05
C LYS A 121 -6.69 6.21 -1.74
N ILE A 122 -5.45 5.97 -1.36
CA ILE A 122 -4.83 6.60 -0.19
C ILE A 122 -4.03 7.80 -0.68
N GLN A 123 -4.46 9.00 -0.32
CA GLN A 123 -3.67 10.21 -0.46
C GLN A 123 -2.58 10.24 0.59
N TYR A 124 -1.43 10.84 0.26
CA TYR A 124 -0.35 10.97 1.22
C TYR A 124 0.35 12.34 1.19
N VAL A 125 0.90 12.72 2.34
CA VAL A 125 1.91 13.78 2.47
C VAL A 125 3.16 13.16 3.07
N GLY A 126 4.16 12.95 2.22
CA GLY A 126 5.44 12.35 2.58
C GLY A 126 6.55 13.37 2.83
N PRO A 127 7.84 12.95 2.80
CA PRO A 127 8.99 13.81 3.08
C PRO A 127 9.12 15.05 2.18
N ARG A 128 8.53 15.06 0.96
CA ARG A 128 8.50 16.25 0.09
C ARG A 128 7.48 17.29 0.54
N GLY A 129 6.61 16.96 1.50
CA GLY A 129 5.62 17.88 2.07
C GLY A 129 4.61 18.40 1.06
N HIS A 130 4.37 17.66 -0.03
CA HIS A 130 3.51 18.12 -1.13
C HIS A 130 2.03 18.15 -0.70
N ARG A 131 1.57 19.31 -0.23
CA ARG A 131 0.18 19.56 0.23
C ARG A 131 -0.65 20.36 -0.76
N VAL A 132 -0.01 21.10 -1.66
CA VAL A 132 -0.67 22.07 -2.55
C VAL A 132 -1.18 21.37 -3.80
N GLY A 133 -2.42 21.65 -4.19
CA GLY A 133 -3.04 21.03 -5.37
C GLY A 133 -3.70 19.69 -5.06
N SER A 134 -3.43 18.66 -5.87
CA SER A 134 -3.93 17.30 -5.66
C SER A 134 -2.82 16.44 -5.04
N PRO A 135 -2.91 16.08 -3.75
CA PRO A 135 -1.92 15.23 -3.12
C PRO A 135 -1.75 13.91 -3.88
N PRO A 136 -0.52 13.39 -4.02
CA PRO A 136 -0.27 12.13 -4.68
C PRO A 136 -0.98 10.98 -3.96
N ARG A 137 -1.23 9.90 -4.72
CA ARG A 137 -2.05 8.78 -4.28
C ARG A 137 -1.34 7.45 -4.49
N VAL A 138 -1.61 6.51 -3.59
CA VAL A 138 -1.40 5.08 -3.78
C VAL A 138 -2.77 4.46 -4.05
N LYS A 139 -2.88 3.71 -5.15
CA LYS A 139 -4.12 2.99 -5.49
C LYS A 139 -4.08 1.61 -4.85
N LEU A 140 -5.22 1.16 -4.34
CA LEU A 140 -5.42 -0.19 -3.84
C LEU A 140 -6.51 -0.85 -4.68
N ASP A 141 -6.24 -2.05 -5.15
CA ASP A 141 -7.20 -2.92 -5.84
C ASP A 141 -7.38 -4.19 -4.99
N ILE A 142 -8.61 -4.49 -4.60
CA ILE A 142 -8.93 -5.62 -3.71
C ILE A 142 -9.99 -6.48 -4.39
N THR A 143 -9.67 -7.73 -4.66
CA THR A 143 -10.51 -8.65 -5.46
C THR A 143 -10.92 -9.90 -4.68
N PHE A 144 -12.16 -10.35 -4.88
CA PHE A 144 -12.71 -11.57 -4.26
C PHE A 144 -12.84 -12.74 -5.26
N TYR A 145 -12.67 -12.48 -6.56
CA TYR A 145 -12.89 -13.45 -7.63
C TYR A 145 -11.65 -14.27 -8.04
N GLU A 146 -10.50 -14.03 -7.41
CA GLU A 146 -9.27 -14.77 -7.72
C GLU A 146 -9.10 -15.96 -6.77
N GLN A 147 -8.74 -17.12 -7.33
CA GLN A 147 -8.44 -18.30 -6.54
C GLN A 147 -6.96 -18.37 -6.16
N VAL A 148 -6.67 -18.32 -4.86
CA VAL A 148 -5.31 -18.51 -4.33
C VAL A 148 -4.98 -20.00 -4.27
N ILE A 149 -4.17 -20.48 -5.23
CA ILE A 149 -3.84 -21.92 -5.38
C ILE A 149 -2.75 -22.37 -4.39
N LEU A 150 -1.74 -21.52 -4.15
CA LEU A 150 -0.63 -21.82 -3.25
C LEU A 150 -0.80 -21.06 -1.94
N PRO A 151 -0.40 -21.63 -0.79
CA PRO A 151 -0.50 -20.94 0.48
C PRO A 151 0.29 -19.61 0.45
N PRO A 152 -0.28 -18.50 0.94
CA PRO A 152 0.44 -17.23 1.02
C PRO A 152 1.70 -17.36 1.88
N ASN A 153 2.83 -16.88 1.37
CA ASN A 153 4.09 -16.86 2.11
C ASN A 153 4.27 -15.53 2.86
N ARG A 154 4.85 -15.59 4.07
CA ARG A 154 5.30 -14.40 4.79
C ARG A 154 6.74 -14.13 4.42
N SER A 155 6.99 -12.97 3.83
CA SER A 155 8.32 -12.54 3.42
C SER A 155 8.62 -11.16 4.00
N PRO A 156 9.90 -10.86 4.30
CA PRO A 156 10.29 -9.51 4.69
C PRO A 156 10.04 -8.54 3.54
N LEU A 157 9.66 -7.32 3.89
CA LEU A 157 9.50 -6.23 2.93
C LEU A 157 10.89 -5.72 2.52
N ILE A 158 11.14 -5.61 1.22
CA ILE A 158 12.32 -4.93 0.68
C ILE A 158 12.12 -3.43 0.89
N HIS A 159 12.84 -2.89 1.86
CA HIS A 159 12.80 -1.48 2.23
C HIS A 159 14.22 -0.91 2.22
N SER A 160 14.52 -0.09 1.21
CA SER A 160 15.87 0.42 0.95
C SER A 160 16.15 1.78 1.60
N TYR A 161 15.33 2.21 2.56
CA TYR A 161 15.45 3.50 3.23
C TYR A 161 15.92 3.32 4.67
N SER A 162 16.43 4.39 5.26
CA SER A 162 17.14 4.32 6.55
C SER A 162 16.27 3.99 7.77
N ASP A 163 14.95 4.18 7.69
CA ASP A 163 14.02 3.87 8.77
C ASP A 163 13.60 2.39 8.76
N ALA A 164 13.13 1.92 9.91
CA ALA A 164 12.58 0.58 10.04
C ALA A 164 11.09 0.59 9.69
N VAL A 165 10.71 -0.27 8.74
CA VAL A 165 9.32 -0.53 8.31
C VAL A 165 9.00 -2.00 8.53
#